data_AF-A0A329T0Y1-F1
#
_entry.id   AF-A0A329T0Y1-F1
#
_cell.length_a   1.000
_cell.length_b   1.000
_cell.length_c   1.000
_cell.angle_alpha   90.00
_cell.angle_beta   90.00
_cell.angle_gamma   90.00
#
_symmetry.space_group_name_H-M   'P 1'
#
loop_
_entity.id
_entity.type
_entity.pdbx_description
1 polymer ?
#
loop_
_entity_poly.entity_id
_entity_poly.type
_entity_poly.pdbx_seq_one_letter_code
_entity_poly.pdbx_strand_id
1 'polypeptide(L)' 'MDHILLPSLRQFWKLYGNTDVPYQFVVPEGDDAWPKLAWGRRLGLTAAAMRAGKAYACEKAREQ' A
#
# COMPACT_ATOMS: atom_id res chain seq x y z
N MET A 1 4.24 -9.22 7.71
CA MET A 1 4.08 -7.75 7.48
C MET A 1 4.06 -7.41 6.00
N ASP A 2 4.78 -8.20 5.20
CA ASP A 2 4.84 -8.22 3.74
C ASP A 2 3.51 -8.62 3.04
N HIS A 3 2.66 -9.43 3.67
CA HIS A 3 1.43 -9.97 3.09
C HIS A 3 0.37 -8.95 2.62
N ILE A 4 0.50 -7.67 2.99
CA ILE A 4 -0.41 -6.59 2.51
C ILE A 4 0.34 -5.67 1.55
N LEU A 5 1.60 -5.33 1.86
CA LEU A 5 2.38 -4.36 1.11
C LEU A 5 2.89 -4.91 -0.23
N LEU A 6 3.45 -6.11 -0.25
CA LEU A 6 3.90 -6.74 -1.48
C LEU A 6 2.78 -6.94 -2.51
N PRO A 7 1.59 -7.50 -2.15
CA PRO A 7 0.51 -7.62 -3.12
C PRO A 7 -0.04 -6.26 -3.56
N SER A 8 -0.09 -5.26 -2.67
CA SER A 8 -0.52 -3.91 -3.05
C SER A 8 0.45 -3.26 -4.04
N LEU A 9 1.77 -3.32 -3.79
CA LEU A 9 2.78 -2.80 -4.72
C LEU A 9 2.76 -3.53 -6.06
N ARG A 10 2.58 -4.86 -6.04
CA ARG A 10 2.45 -5.66 -7.26
C ARG A 10 1.21 -5.26 -8.06
N GLN A 11 0.11 -4.94 -7.39
CA GLN A 11 -1.10 -4.46 -8.06
C GLN A 11 -0.90 -3.06 -8.64
N PHE A 12 -0.28 -2.15 -7.90
CA PHE A 12 0.08 -0.83 -8.41
C PHE A 12 0.90 -0.95 -9.70
N TRP A 13 1.91 -1.82 -9.71
CA TRP A 13 2.73 -2.06 -10.90
C TRP A 13 1.93 -2.64 -12.07
N LYS A 14 0.97 -3.54 -11.81
CA LYS A 14 0.08 -4.07 -12.86
C LYS A 14 -0.84 -3.01 -13.46
N LEU A 15 -1.33 -2.08 -12.64
CA LEU A 15 -2.28 -1.04 -13.07
C LEU A 15 -1.58 0.12 -13.79
N TYR A 16 -0.43 0.56 -13.26
CA TYR A 16 0.27 1.78 -13.73
C TYR A 16 1.55 1.49 -14.53
N GLY A 17 2.01 0.24 -14.55
CA GLY A 17 3.22 -0.18 -15.27
C GLY A 17 4.54 0.29 -14.64
N ASN A 18 4.49 1.00 -13.52
CA ASN A 18 5.66 1.53 -12.83
C ASN A 18 5.56 1.31 -11.32
N THR A 19 6.69 1.46 -10.62
CA THR A 19 6.80 1.36 -9.16
C THR A 19 6.91 2.71 -8.48
N ASP A 20 6.71 3.80 -9.24
CA ASP A 20 6.75 5.16 -8.72
C ASP A 20 5.41 5.54 -8.11
N VAL A 21 5.10 4.86 -7.00
CA VAL A 21 3.91 5.15 -6.20
C VAL A 21 4.04 6.59 -5.66
N PRO A 22 3.10 7.50 -5.99
CA PRO A 22 3.12 8.85 -5.47
C PRO A 22 3.05 8.84 -3.93
N TYR A 23 3.79 9.71 -3.25
CA TYR A 23 3.84 9.74 -1.78
C TYR A 23 2.45 9.85 -1.12
N GLN A 24 1.54 10.62 -1.71
CA GLN A 24 0.18 10.81 -1.21
C GLN A 24 -0.82 9.75 -1.71
N PHE A 25 -0.37 8.73 -2.45
CA PHE A 25 -1.25 7.68 -2.96
C PHE A 25 -1.88 6.90 -1.80
N VAL A 26 -3.21 6.86 -1.82
CA VAL A 26 -4.06 6.10 -0.89
C VAL A 26 -4.79 5.05 -1.70
N VAL A 27 -4.83 3.82 -1.19
CA VAL A 27 -5.57 2.74 -1.83
C VAL A 27 -7.07 3.06 -1.76
N PRO A 28 -7.78 3.10 -2.89
CA PRO A 28 -9.22 3.34 -2.91
C PRO A 28 -9.96 2.23 -2.17
N GLU A 29 -10.95 2.61 -1.37
CA GLU A 29 -11.84 1.68 -0.68
C GLU A 29 -12.87 1.12 -1.66
N GLY A 30 -13.19 -0.17 -1.58
CA GLY A 30 -14.17 -0.80 -2.47
C GLY A 30 -13.62 -1.28 -3.81
N ASP A 31 -12.32 -1.12 -4.06
CA ASP A 31 -11.68 -1.60 -5.29
C ASP A 31 -11.09 -3.00 -5.08
N ASP A 32 -11.73 -4.02 -5.66
CA ASP A 32 -11.32 -5.43 -5.62
C ASP A 32 -9.96 -5.70 -6.26
N ALA A 33 -9.39 -4.73 -7.00
CA ALA A 33 -8.01 -4.80 -7.43
C ALA A 33 -7.05 -4.89 -6.23
N TRP A 34 -7.42 -4.32 -5.07
CA TRP A 34 -6.55 -4.22 -3.91
C TRP A 34 -6.99 -5.15 -2.78
N PRO A 35 -6.05 -5.61 -1.93
CA PRO A 35 -6.42 -6.33 -0.72
C PRO A 35 -7.32 -5.45 0.15
N LYS A 36 -8.42 -6.00 0.69
CA LYS A 36 -9.33 -5.26 1.59
C LYS A 36 -8.62 -4.62 2.78
N LEU A 37 -7.56 -5.27 3.28
CA LEU A 37 -6.74 -4.75 4.38
C LEU A 37 -5.86 -3.56 3.97
N ALA A 38 -5.66 -3.35 2.67
CA ALA A 38 -4.91 -2.22 2.12
C ALA A 38 -5.80 -1.00 1.85
N TRP A 39 -7.12 -1.17 1.74
CA TRP A 39 -8.08 -0.08 1.52
C TRP A 39 -7.93 1.03 2.56
N GLY A 40 -7.94 2.28 2.08
CA GLY A 40 -7.73 3.47 2.93
C GLY A 40 -6.29 3.66 3.44
N ARG A 41 -5.34 2.77 3.12
CA ARG A 41 -3.94 2.93 3.53
C ARG A 41 -3.15 3.79 2.55
N ARG A 42 -2.24 4.60 3.12
CA ARG A 42 -1.30 5.45 2.38
C ARG A 42 -0.15 4.61 1.82
N LEU A 43 -0.41 3.83 0.77
CA LEU A 43 0.59 2.96 0.15
C LEU A 43 1.79 3.76 -0.37
N GLY A 44 1.60 5.01 -0.80
CA GLY A 44 2.67 5.92 -1.20
C GLY A 44 3.68 6.21 -0.08
N LEU A 45 3.18 6.51 1.11
CA LEU A 45 3.99 6.73 2.30
C LEU A 45 4.81 5.47 2.64
N THR A 46 4.17 4.31 2.59
CA THR A 46 4.86 3.05 2.91
C THR A 46 5.89 2.68 1.86
N ALA A 47 5.60 2.88 0.57
CA ALA A 47 6.55 2.67 -0.51
C ALA A 47 7.78 3.58 -0.36
N ALA A 48 7.57 4.86 -0.04
CA ALA A 48 8.65 5.81 0.23
C ALA A 48 9.50 5.41 1.47
N ALA A 49 8.85 4.96 2.54
CA ALA A 49 9.54 4.47 3.74
C ALA A 49 10.38 3.22 3.46
N MET A 50 9.85 2.27 2.68
CA MET A 50 10.57 1.07 2.24
C MET A 50 11.80 1.43 1.38
N ARG A 51 11.66 2.36 0.43
CA ARG A 51 12.80 2.88 -0.35
C ARG A 51 13.86 3.54 0.55
N ALA A 52 13.43 4.18 1.64
CA ALA A 52 14.30 4.79 2.64
C ALA A 52 14.87 3.78 3.68
N GLY A 53 14.62 2.47 3.53
CA GLY A 53 15.09 1.45 4.46
C GLY A 53 14.36 1.41 5.81
N LYS A 54 13.23 2.11 5.94
CA LYS A 54 12.40 2.10 7.16
C LYS A 54 11.34 1.01 7.03
N ALA A 55 11.39 0.01 7.92
CA ALA A 55 10.35 -1.02 8.01
C ALA A 55 9.05 -0.41 8.55
N TYR A 56 7.95 -0.57 7.83
CA TYR A 56 6.63 -0.09 8.26
C TYR A 56 5.85 -1.21 8.94
N ALA A 57 5.44 -0.98 10.18
CA ALA A 57 4.45 -1.79 10.87
C ALA A 57 3.04 -1.32 10.48
N CYS A 58 2.18 -2.28 10.13
CA CYS A 58 0.76 -2.07 9.94
C CYS A 58 0.14 -1.68 11.30
N GLU A 59 0.11 -0.39 11.62
CA GLU A 59 -0.66 0.10 12.75
C GLU A 59 -2.14 -0.16 12.45
N LYS A 60 -2.78 -0.73 13.48
CA LYS A 60 -4.01 -1.49 13.40
C LYS A 60 -5.12 -0.67 12.75
N ALA A 61 -5.70 -1.24 11.69
CA ALA A 61 -7.01 -0.77 11.26
C ALA A 61 -7.94 -0.94 12.47
N ARG A 62 -8.55 0.17 12.88
CA ARG A 62 -9.49 0.29 14.00
C ARG A 62 -10.32 -0.98 14.15
N GLU A 63 -10.21 -1.59 15.32
CA GLU A 63 -11.30 -2.40 15.87
C GLU A 63 -11.98 -1.53 16.93
N GLN A 64 -13.28 -1.31 16.69
CA GLN A 64 -14.32 -0.67 17.52
C GLN A 64 -14.47 0.85 17.38
#